data_AF-A0ABD5S217-F1
#
_entry.id   AF-A0ABD5S217-F1
#
_cell.length_a   1.000
_cell.length_b   1.000
_cell.length_c   1.000
_cell.angle_alpha   90.00
_cell.angle_beta   90.00
_cell.angle_gamma   90.00
#
_symmetry.space_group_name_H-M   'P 1'
#
loop_
_entity.id
_entity.type
_entity.pdbx_description
1 polymer ?
#
loop_
_entity_poly.entity_id
_entity_poly.type
_entity_poly.pdbx_seq_one_letter_code
_entity_poly.pdbx_strand_id
1 'polypeptide(L)'
;DASARSNIVSPDPVDTIEHAWVGDGYPLGANKATAQSYRRRIERDVEERTSIGVTVVCNDEQMREEDVVADLYGLRDLLTFDIEVHYDLSRDQLVQVLETPTDFLHYIGHVEERGMQCSDGYLDVTSLDAEVAPDAFLLNACRSYEQGQALIDRGSYGGVVTLAEVGNAAATELGRTLARLLNCGFTLRSSLSILKDEYMTAYRYTVLGDGGMTLCHADSGAPVVSEIESVSEDTIRLFLRYYPSESYGMGSLIIPLLEGVSQYYLSPRRIGPFEVSRSDLSEFFGLEIQPVLVDGKIHWSDDLDLKRLVTDR
;
A
#
# COMPACT_ATOMS: atom_id res chain seq x y z
N ASP A 1 27.61 -14.77 -10.69
CA ASP A 1 26.86 -15.96 -10.27
C ASP A 1 25.63 -16.13 -11.16
N ALA A 2 25.48 -17.28 -11.80
CA ALA A 2 24.59 -17.46 -12.96
C ALA A 2 23.34 -18.32 -12.67
N SER A 3 23.16 -18.83 -11.45
CA SER A 3 21.98 -19.65 -11.08
C SER A 3 20.81 -18.85 -10.50
N ALA A 4 21.00 -17.59 -10.07
CA ALA A 4 19.91 -16.72 -9.59
C ALA A 4 19.09 -16.06 -10.72
N ARG A 5 19.55 -16.15 -11.98
CA ARG A 5 18.90 -15.52 -13.15
C ARG A 5 17.85 -16.39 -13.86
N SER A 6 17.63 -17.64 -13.43
CA SER A 6 16.89 -18.60 -14.28
C SER A 6 15.37 -18.60 -14.14
N ASN A 7 14.74 -17.88 -13.21
CA ASN A 7 13.29 -17.95 -13.03
C ASN A 7 12.60 -16.58 -12.85
N ILE A 8 13.04 -15.51 -13.54
CA ILE A 8 12.20 -14.30 -13.64
C ILE A 8 11.04 -14.64 -14.58
N VAL A 9 9.81 -14.39 -14.14
CA VAL A 9 8.60 -14.58 -14.94
C VAL A 9 7.98 -13.22 -15.19
N SER A 10 7.62 -12.92 -16.43
CA SER A 10 6.87 -11.72 -16.78
C SER A 10 5.59 -12.16 -17.48
N PRO A 11 4.45 -12.15 -16.79
CA PRO A 11 3.16 -12.40 -17.43
C PRO A 11 2.93 -11.38 -18.56
N ASP A 12 2.23 -11.79 -19.61
CA ASP A 12 1.84 -10.87 -20.67
C ASP A 12 0.93 -9.78 -20.10
N PRO A 13 1.14 -8.50 -20.49
CA PRO A 13 0.30 -7.42 -20.04
C PRO A 13 -1.12 -7.62 -20.59
N VAL A 14 -2.10 -7.53 -19.70
CA VAL A 14 -3.52 -7.47 -20.04
C VAL A 14 -4.15 -6.28 -19.32
N ASP A 15 -5.26 -5.77 -19.86
CA ASP A 15 -6.01 -4.66 -19.27
C ASP A 15 -6.78 -5.15 -18.03
N THR A 16 -6.05 -5.24 -16.93
CA THR A 16 -6.54 -5.59 -15.61
C THR A 16 -5.98 -4.59 -14.60
N ILE A 17 -6.69 -4.42 -13.49
CA ILE A 17 -6.16 -3.64 -12.36
C ILE A 17 -4.86 -4.30 -11.85
N GLU A 18 -4.78 -5.63 -11.95
CA GLU A 18 -3.74 -6.43 -11.28
C GLU A 18 -3.45 -7.77 -11.98
N HIS A 19 -2.26 -8.33 -11.70
CA HIS A 19 -1.82 -9.68 -12.07
C HIS A 19 -1.29 -10.43 -10.85
N ALA A 20 -1.59 -11.72 -10.74
CA ALA A 20 -1.03 -12.60 -9.72
C ALA A 20 -0.34 -13.80 -10.36
N TRP A 21 0.82 -14.16 -9.85
CA TRP A 21 1.58 -15.33 -10.25
C TRP A 21 1.59 -16.38 -9.14
N VAL A 22 1.11 -17.58 -9.46
CA VAL A 22 1.11 -18.75 -8.57
C VAL A 22 1.94 -19.83 -9.25
N GLY A 23 3.08 -20.16 -8.67
CA GLY A 23 4.03 -21.13 -9.22
C GLY A 23 5.47 -20.72 -8.91
N ASP A 24 6.43 -21.45 -9.47
CA ASP A 24 7.85 -21.16 -9.28
C ASP A 24 8.28 -19.85 -9.95
N GLY A 25 9.40 -19.30 -9.49
CA GLY A 25 9.98 -18.09 -10.04
C GLY A 25 9.48 -16.77 -9.46
N TYR A 26 10.06 -15.69 -9.95
CA TYR A 26 9.95 -14.34 -9.42
C TYR A 26 9.20 -13.47 -10.44
N PRO A 27 7.93 -13.13 -10.17
CA PRO A 27 7.16 -12.33 -11.10
C PRO A 27 7.68 -10.89 -11.13
N LEU A 28 7.95 -10.40 -12.34
CA LEU A 28 8.14 -8.98 -12.62
C LEU A 28 6.82 -8.41 -13.14
N GLY A 29 6.34 -7.32 -12.53
CA GLY A 29 5.06 -6.71 -12.90
C GLY A 29 3.82 -7.43 -12.38
N ALA A 30 3.96 -8.57 -11.71
CA ALA A 30 2.86 -9.30 -11.07
C ALA A 30 3.18 -9.63 -9.61
N ASN A 31 2.15 -9.92 -8.82
CA ASN A 31 2.30 -10.27 -7.40
C ASN A 31 2.67 -11.73 -7.25
N LYS A 32 3.52 -12.06 -6.28
CA LYS A 32 3.85 -13.43 -5.91
C LYS A 32 2.84 -13.96 -4.89
N ALA A 33 1.79 -14.59 -5.39
CA ALA A 33 0.74 -15.17 -4.56
C ALA A 33 1.17 -16.54 -4.02
N THR A 34 0.86 -16.83 -2.75
CA THR A 34 1.05 -18.16 -2.15
C THR A 34 -0.30 -18.71 -1.68
N ALA A 35 -0.56 -20.00 -1.95
CA ALA A 35 -1.79 -20.64 -1.50
C ALA A 35 -1.90 -20.69 0.03
N GLN A 36 -0.78 -20.71 0.74
CA GLN A 36 -0.73 -20.72 2.20
C GLN A 36 -1.24 -19.39 2.78
N SER A 37 -0.78 -18.25 2.26
CA SER A 37 -1.26 -16.92 2.66
C SER A 37 -2.79 -16.80 2.58
N TYR A 38 -3.38 -17.30 1.47
CA TYR A 38 -4.84 -17.29 1.30
C TYR A 38 -5.59 -18.19 2.29
N ARG A 39 -5.03 -19.37 2.63
CA ARG A 39 -5.65 -20.25 3.64
C ARG A 39 -5.60 -19.62 5.02
N ARG A 40 -4.46 -19.05 5.40
CA ARG A 40 -4.32 -18.37 6.67
C ARG A 40 -5.33 -17.24 6.86
N ARG A 41 -5.63 -16.48 5.80
CA ARG A 41 -6.71 -15.46 5.85
C ARG A 41 -8.08 -16.06 6.17
N ILE A 42 -8.40 -17.24 5.65
CA ILE A 42 -9.67 -17.93 5.92
C ILE A 42 -9.71 -18.46 7.36
N GLU A 43 -8.56 -18.91 7.85
CA GLU A 43 -8.38 -19.42 9.22
C GLU A 43 -8.21 -18.31 10.26
N ARG A 44 -8.16 -17.04 9.83
CA ARG A 44 -7.98 -15.87 10.70
C ARG A 44 -9.13 -15.77 11.68
N ASP A 45 -8.81 -15.87 12.97
CA ASP A 45 -9.69 -15.39 14.03
C ASP A 45 -9.72 -13.86 13.94
N VAL A 46 -10.82 -13.31 13.39
CA VAL A 46 -11.06 -11.87 13.41
C VAL A 46 -11.41 -11.51 14.85
N GLU A 47 -10.41 -11.17 15.65
CA GLU A 47 -10.66 -10.46 16.90
C GLU A 47 -11.32 -9.11 16.53
N GLU A 48 -12.51 -8.84 17.08
CA GLU A 48 -13.16 -7.54 16.96
C GLU A 48 -12.31 -6.49 17.69
N ARG A 49 -11.28 -6.00 17.02
CA ARG A 49 -10.42 -4.92 17.52
C ARG A 49 -11.07 -3.58 17.18
N THR A 50 -11.03 -2.68 18.14
CA THR A 50 -11.55 -1.31 17.99
C THR A 50 -10.49 -0.35 17.43
N SER A 51 -9.25 -0.83 17.28
CA SER A 51 -8.10 -0.11 16.76
C SER A 51 -7.31 -0.98 15.79
N ILE A 52 -6.55 -0.31 14.92
CA ILE A 52 -5.62 -0.95 13.98
C ILE A 52 -4.20 -0.72 14.49
N GLY A 53 -3.49 -1.79 14.80
CA GLY A 53 -2.13 -1.75 15.32
C GLY A 53 -1.09 -1.65 14.20
N VAL A 54 -0.32 -0.57 14.18
CA VAL A 54 0.77 -0.35 13.22
C VAL A 54 2.09 -0.21 13.96
N THR A 55 3.05 -1.07 13.66
CA THR A 55 4.40 -1.02 14.21
C THR A 55 5.36 -0.49 13.16
N VAL A 56 6.02 0.64 13.42
CA VAL A 56 7.05 1.23 12.57
C VAL A 56 8.41 0.99 13.18
N VAL A 57 9.34 0.40 12.43
CA VAL A 57 10.73 0.19 12.85
C VAL A 57 11.65 0.98 11.93
N CYS A 58 12.41 1.91 12.48
CA CYS A 58 13.40 2.70 11.75
C CYS A 58 14.82 2.39 12.24
N ASN A 59 15.53 1.54 11.50
CA ASN A 59 16.90 1.13 11.80
C ASN A 59 17.94 1.80 10.89
N ASP A 60 17.52 2.73 10.02
CA ASP A 60 18.41 3.59 9.24
C ASP A 60 18.18 5.07 9.60
N GLU A 61 19.19 5.69 10.21
CA GLU A 61 19.17 7.10 10.59
C GLU A 61 18.94 8.03 9.38
N GLN A 62 19.39 7.66 8.18
CA GLN A 62 19.23 8.46 6.97
C GLN A 62 17.80 8.47 6.44
N MET A 63 16.98 7.52 6.86
CA MET A 63 15.56 7.40 6.48
C MET A 63 14.61 7.85 7.58
N ARG A 64 15.11 8.48 8.66
CA ARG A 64 14.28 9.03 9.74
C ARG A 64 13.30 10.10 9.29
N GLU A 65 13.51 10.74 8.13
CA GLU A 65 12.47 11.63 7.59
C GLU A 65 11.16 10.87 7.34
N GLU A 66 11.21 9.57 7.08
CA GLU A 66 10.02 8.71 6.93
C GLU A 66 9.25 8.51 8.25
N ASP A 67 9.77 8.96 9.40
CA ASP A 67 9.08 8.91 10.69
C ASP A 67 7.71 9.61 10.68
N VAL A 68 7.52 10.63 9.83
CA VAL A 68 6.20 11.26 9.61
C VAL A 68 5.14 10.28 9.10
N VAL A 69 5.52 9.09 8.63
CA VAL A 69 4.58 8.03 8.25
C VAL A 69 3.74 7.58 9.43
N ALA A 70 4.27 7.66 10.66
CA ALA A 70 3.47 7.44 11.87
C ALA A 70 2.27 8.42 11.89
N ASP A 71 2.49 9.70 11.62
CA ASP A 71 1.38 10.67 11.56
C ASP A 71 0.39 10.34 10.43
N LEU A 72 0.87 9.78 9.30
CA LEU A 72 0.03 9.43 8.14
C LEU A 72 -0.95 8.27 8.41
N TYR A 73 -0.59 7.32 9.26
CA TYR A 73 -1.54 6.29 9.70
C TYR A 73 -2.60 6.87 10.65
N GLY A 74 -2.30 7.93 11.40
CA GLY A 74 -3.21 8.55 12.39
C GLY A 74 -4.26 9.53 11.84
N LEU A 75 -4.35 9.75 10.53
CA LEU A 75 -5.17 10.83 9.93
C LEU A 75 -6.70 10.60 9.89
N ARG A 76 -7.27 9.70 10.70
CA ARG A 76 -8.73 9.43 10.71
C ARG A 76 -9.43 9.85 12.00
N ASP A 77 -10.61 10.47 11.87
CA ASP A 77 -11.46 10.87 12.99
C ASP A 77 -12.23 9.70 13.64
N LEU A 78 -12.45 8.58 12.90
CA LEU A 78 -13.33 7.47 13.32
C LEU A 78 -12.60 6.16 13.69
N LEU A 79 -11.35 5.99 13.25
CA LEU A 79 -10.52 4.80 13.56
C LEU A 79 -9.30 5.24 14.35
N THR A 80 -9.11 4.68 15.55
CA THR A 80 -7.89 4.87 16.32
C THR A 80 -6.82 3.91 15.81
N PHE A 81 -5.78 4.44 15.16
CA PHE A 81 -4.58 3.69 14.89
C PHE A 81 -3.70 3.69 16.14
N ASP A 82 -3.35 2.50 16.61
CA ASP A 82 -2.37 2.32 17.68
C ASP A 82 -0.99 2.19 17.04
N ILE A 83 -0.24 3.29 17.06
CA ILE A 83 1.04 3.38 16.34
C ILE A 83 2.19 3.28 17.32
N GLU A 84 3.01 2.24 17.16
CA GLU A 84 4.24 2.04 17.93
C GLU A 84 5.44 2.29 17.02
N VAL A 85 6.34 3.19 17.43
CA VAL A 85 7.55 3.52 16.67
C VAL A 85 8.78 3.12 17.45
N HIS A 86 9.66 2.35 16.79
CA HIS A 86 10.92 1.87 17.33
C HIS A 86 12.08 2.35 16.49
N TYR A 87 13.19 2.72 17.14
CA TYR A 87 14.42 3.13 16.48
C TYR A 87 15.61 2.29 16.91
N ASP A 88 16.55 2.10 15.99
CA ASP A 88 17.88 1.53 16.23
C ASP A 88 17.83 0.19 17.01
N LEU A 89 16.86 -0.67 16.68
CA LEU A 89 16.64 -1.93 17.37
C LEU A 89 17.85 -2.86 17.23
N SER A 90 18.25 -3.47 18.34
CA SER A 90 19.14 -4.63 18.34
C SER A 90 18.44 -5.85 17.74
N ARG A 91 19.22 -6.89 17.42
CA ARG A 91 18.69 -8.16 16.92
C ARG A 91 17.62 -8.74 17.85
N ASP A 92 17.87 -8.80 19.15
CA ASP A 92 16.94 -9.40 20.11
C ASP A 92 15.63 -8.58 20.21
N GLN A 93 15.73 -7.25 20.13
CA GLN A 93 14.56 -6.38 20.12
C GLN A 93 13.75 -6.50 18.82
N LEU A 94 14.42 -6.61 17.67
CA LEU A 94 13.73 -6.81 16.40
C LEU A 94 13.01 -8.18 16.35
N VAL A 95 13.62 -9.23 16.92
CA VAL A 95 12.92 -10.52 17.10
C VAL A 95 11.68 -10.36 17.97
N GLN A 96 11.78 -9.66 19.10
CA GLN A 96 10.63 -9.41 19.97
C GLN A 96 9.50 -8.66 19.24
N VAL A 97 9.84 -7.67 18.40
CA VAL A 97 8.85 -6.98 17.56
C VAL A 97 8.20 -7.94 16.57
N LEU A 98 8.97 -8.81 15.91
CA LEU A 98 8.42 -9.81 14.97
C LEU A 98 7.55 -10.88 15.65
N GLU A 99 7.72 -11.11 16.96
CA GLU A 99 6.91 -12.03 17.76
C GLU A 99 5.68 -11.34 18.39
N THR A 100 5.57 -10.01 18.30
CA THR A 100 4.47 -9.24 18.89
C THR A 100 3.37 -9.00 17.85
N PRO A 101 2.09 -9.30 18.16
CA PRO A 101 0.98 -9.09 17.22
C PRO A 101 0.81 -7.62 16.81
N THR A 102 0.73 -7.38 15.51
CA THR A 102 0.40 -6.07 14.90
C THR A 102 -0.29 -6.32 13.56
N ASP A 103 -1.23 -5.46 13.17
CA ASP A 103 -1.90 -5.60 11.87
C ASP A 103 -0.95 -5.26 10.70
N PHE A 104 -0.04 -4.31 10.92
CA PHE A 104 0.94 -3.91 9.91
C PHE A 104 2.30 -3.56 10.50
N LEU A 105 3.35 -4.20 9.99
CA LEU A 105 4.74 -3.85 10.26
C LEU A 105 5.33 -3.02 9.12
N HIS A 106 5.76 -1.79 9.39
CA HIS A 106 6.54 -0.98 8.45
C HIS A 106 8.00 -0.94 8.89
N TYR A 107 8.86 -1.72 8.22
CA TYR A 107 10.31 -1.68 8.46
C TYR A 107 11.00 -0.75 7.46
N ILE A 108 11.74 0.21 8.01
CA ILE A 108 12.54 1.22 7.31
C ILE A 108 14.00 0.99 7.68
N GLY A 109 14.81 0.58 6.71
CA GLY A 109 16.21 0.28 6.97
C GLY A 109 16.93 -0.38 5.81
N HIS A 110 18.03 -1.06 6.10
CA HIS A 110 18.76 -1.83 5.10
C HIS A 110 18.57 -3.34 5.28
N VAL A 111 18.48 -4.03 4.15
CA VAL A 111 18.53 -5.49 4.09
C VAL A 111 19.73 -5.88 3.23
N GLU A 112 20.56 -6.74 3.77
CA GLU A 112 21.71 -7.33 3.08
C GLU A 112 21.54 -8.85 2.98
N GLU A 113 22.49 -9.53 2.33
CA GLU A 113 22.53 -10.99 2.24
C GLU A 113 22.48 -11.68 3.62
N ARG A 114 22.95 -10.99 4.67
CA ARG A 114 22.97 -11.50 6.05
C ARG A 114 21.69 -11.21 6.85
N GLY A 115 20.71 -10.53 6.25
CA GLY A 115 19.44 -10.20 6.87
C GLY A 115 19.15 -8.71 7.04
N MET A 116 18.20 -8.41 7.90
CA MET A 116 17.73 -7.06 8.24
C MET A 116 18.73 -6.38 9.18
N GLN A 117 19.10 -5.13 8.90
CA GLN A 117 20.07 -4.38 9.71
C GLN A 117 19.50 -4.08 11.11
N CYS A 118 20.36 -4.27 12.11
CA CYS A 118 20.14 -3.94 13.52
C CYS A 118 21.29 -3.07 14.04
N SER A 119 21.11 -2.45 15.21
CA SER A 119 22.17 -1.64 15.84
C SER A 119 23.40 -2.46 16.28
N ASP A 120 23.25 -3.77 16.46
CA ASP A 120 24.29 -4.71 16.89
C ASP A 120 24.62 -5.80 15.85
N GLY A 121 24.15 -5.66 14.61
CA GLY A 121 24.45 -6.61 13.52
C GLY A 121 23.32 -6.75 12.52
N TYR A 122 22.99 -8.00 12.17
CA TYR A 122 21.93 -8.32 11.23
C TYR A 122 21.05 -9.46 11.78
N LEU A 123 19.76 -9.36 11.53
CA LEU A 123 18.78 -10.40 11.81
C LEU A 123 18.39 -11.11 10.51
N ASP A 124 18.75 -12.38 10.38
CA ASP A 124 18.28 -13.24 9.29
C ASP A 124 16.98 -13.94 9.70
N VAL A 125 15.86 -13.47 9.16
CA VAL A 125 14.51 -14.02 9.39
C VAL A 125 14.42 -15.46 8.90
N THR A 126 15.21 -15.86 7.90
CA THR A 126 15.21 -17.24 7.39
C THR A 126 15.69 -18.25 8.43
N SER A 127 16.45 -17.78 9.43
CA SER A 127 17.04 -18.58 10.50
C SER A 127 16.20 -18.64 11.78
N LEU A 128 15.06 -17.93 11.84
CA LEU A 128 14.21 -17.92 13.03
C LEU A 128 13.46 -19.25 13.19
N ASP A 129 13.44 -19.80 14.40
CA ASP A 129 12.66 -21.01 14.71
C ASP A 129 11.18 -20.70 15.01
N ALA A 130 10.90 -19.49 15.51
CA ALA A 130 9.55 -19.06 15.87
C ALA A 130 8.74 -18.55 14.66
N GLU A 131 7.42 -18.63 14.80
CA GLU A 131 6.49 -17.94 13.90
C GLU A 131 6.55 -16.43 14.14
N VAL A 132 6.19 -15.65 13.11
CA VAL A 132 6.06 -14.21 13.22
C VAL A 132 4.60 -13.81 13.38
N ALA A 133 4.36 -12.75 14.13
CA ALA A 133 3.04 -12.27 14.50
C ALA A 133 2.46 -11.13 13.65
N PRO A 134 3.23 -10.31 12.89
CA PRO A 134 2.65 -9.30 12.01
C PRO A 134 1.78 -9.92 10.91
N ASP A 135 0.54 -9.43 10.76
CA ASP A 135 -0.40 -9.90 9.74
C ASP A 135 0.10 -9.50 8.32
N ALA A 136 0.46 -8.24 8.14
CA ALA A 136 1.08 -7.72 6.93
C ALA A 136 2.31 -6.86 7.20
N PHE A 137 3.10 -6.60 6.15
CA PHE A 137 4.30 -5.79 6.28
C PHE A 137 4.66 -4.99 5.02
N LEU A 138 5.43 -3.92 5.20
CA LEU A 138 6.26 -3.28 4.18
C LEU A 138 7.71 -3.34 4.65
N LEU A 139 8.58 -3.97 3.85
CA LEU A 139 10.02 -3.90 4.01
C LEU A 139 10.57 -2.84 3.06
N ASN A 140 10.58 -1.58 3.52
CA ASN A 140 11.14 -0.44 2.78
C ASN A 140 12.67 -0.43 2.90
N ALA A 141 13.26 -1.49 2.36
CA ALA A 141 14.68 -1.78 2.42
C ALA A 141 15.12 -2.41 1.10
N CYS A 142 16.34 -2.13 0.66
CA CYS A 142 16.90 -2.66 -0.59
C CYS A 142 16.96 -4.19 -0.58
N ARG A 143 16.56 -4.83 -1.69
CA ARG A 143 16.64 -6.29 -1.90
C ARG A 143 15.98 -7.12 -0.79
N SER A 144 14.84 -6.66 -0.27
CA SER A 144 14.15 -7.26 0.88
C SER A 144 13.35 -8.54 0.57
N TYR A 145 13.37 -9.03 -0.67
CA TYR A 145 12.55 -10.18 -1.11
C TYR A 145 12.73 -11.44 -0.25
N GLU A 146 13.96 -11.88 0.00
CA GLU A 146 14.22 -13.15 0.71
C GLU A 146 13.74 -13.10 2.16
N GLN A 147 14.03 -11.99 2.84
CA GLN A 147 13.58 -11.76 4.22
C GLN A 147 12.05 -11.63 4.29
N GLY A 148 11.42 -10.95 3.33
CA GLY A 148 9.96 -10.89 3.26
C GLY A 148 9.30 -12.22 2.94
N GLN A 149 9.92 -13.06 2.08
CA GLN A 149 9.43 -14.42 1.87
C GLN A 149 9.53 -15.25 3.16
N ALA A 150 10.59 -15.07 3.93
CA ALA A 150 10.73 -15.73 5.24
C ALA A 150 9.64 -15.30 6.25
N LEU A 151 9.22 -14.03 6.23
CA LEU A 151 8.08 -13.55 7.03
C LEU A 151 6.77 -14.23 6.61
N ILE A 152 6.51 -14.31 5.29
CA ILE A 152 5.35 -15.05 4.76
C ILE A 152 5.40 -16.52 5.18
N ASP A 153 6.54 -17.18 5.05
CA ASP A 153 6.67 -18.59 5.40
C ASP A 153 6.41 -18.82 6.90
N ARG A 154 6.71 -17.83 7.75
CA ARG A 154 6.61 -17.89 9.22
C ARG A 154 5.31 -17.39 9.83
N GLY A 155 4.37 -16.84 9.06
CA GLY A 155 3.07 -16.49 9.64
C GLY A 155 2.33 -15.39 8.89
N SER A 156 3.07 -14.38 8.42
CA SER A 156 2.46 -13.22 7.76
C SER A 156 1.64 -13.61 6.54
N TYR A 157 0.57 -12.87 6.31
CA TYR A 157 -0.38 -13.11 5.23
C TYR A 157 0.09 -12.46 3.93
N GLY A 158 0.55 -11.23 3.99
CA GLY A 158 0.98 -10.49 2.81
C GLY A 158 2.01 -9.42 3.12
N GLY A 159 2.77 -8.99 2.13
CA GLY A 159 3.65 -7.86 2.33
C GLY A 159 4.28 -7.31 1.08
N VAL A 160 4.83 -6.10 1.18
CA VAL A 160 5.48 -5.40 0.08
C VAL A 160 6.99 -5.41 0.32
N VAL A 161 7.74 -5.82 -0.70
CA VAL A 161 9.21 -5.94 -0.66
C VAL A 161 9.83 -5.32 -1.90
N THR A 162 11.15 -5.11 -1.86
CA THR A 162 11.92 -4.69 -3.03
C THR A 162 12.72 -5.85 -3.63
N LEU A 163 12.78 -5.88 -4.96
CA LEU A 163 13.56 -6.82 -5.77
C LEU A 163 14.97 -6.31 -6.08
N ALA A 164 15.18 -5.00 -5.96
CA ALA A 164 16.41 -4.34 -6.34
C ALA A 164 16.67 -3.15 -5.42
N GLU A 165 17.86 -2.54 -5.55
CA GLU A 165 18.19 -1.32 -4.83
C GLU A 165 17.26 -0.16 -5.22
N VAL A 166 16.89 0.61 -4.21
CA VAL A 166 16.08 1.82 -4.28
C VAL A 166 16.82 2.90 -3.50
N GLY A 167 16.87 4.13 -4.03
CA GLY A 167 17.50 5.24 -3.28
C GLY A 167 16.59 5.70 -2.15
N ASN A 168 17.17 6.08 -1.01
CA ASN A 168 16.45 6.43 0.22
C ASN A 168 15.30 7.43 0.00
N ALA A 169 15.55 8.52 -0.73
CA ALA A 169 14.50 9.52 -1.01
C ALA A 169 13.28 8.94 -1.75
N ALA A 170 13.52 8.08 -2.75
CA ALA A 170 12.44 7.44 -3.51
C ALA A 170 11.73 6.34 -2.70
N ALA A 171 12.47 5.64 -1.85
CA ALA A 171 11.91 4.68 -0.90
C ALA A 171 10.98 5.38 0.09
N THR A 172 11.41 6.49 0.68
CA THR A 172 10.63 7.27 1.64
C THR A 172 9.37 7.88 1.01
N GLU A 173 9.46 8.43 -0.20
CA GLU A 173 8.29 8.94 -0.91
C GLU A 173 7.27 7.83 -1.21
N LEU A 174 7.74 6.68 -1.71
CA LEU A 174 6.89 5.54 -2.00
C LEU A 174 6.26 4.95 -0.74
N GLY A 175 7.03 4.80 0.34
CA GLY A 175 6.57 4.31 1.64
C GLY A 175 5.46 5.18 2.22
N ARG A 176 5.62 6.51 2.16
CA ARG A 176 4.59 7.49 2.57
C ARG A 176 3.32 7.37 1.74
N THR A 177 3.44 7.32 0.42
CA THR A 177 2.26 7.22 -0.46
C THR A 177 1.57 5.87 -0.30
N LEU A 178 2.32 4.77 -0.15
CA LEU A 178 1.76 3.45 0.16
C LEU A 178 1.01 3.46 1.48
N ALA A 179 1.59 4.02 2.54
CA ALA A 179 0.96 4.11 3.86
C ALA A 179 -0.37 4.86 3.80
N ARG A 180 -0.41 6.01 3.12
CA ARG A 180 -1.66 6.77 2.93
C ARG A 180 -2.69 5.99 2.10
N LEU A 181 -2.28 5.30 1.03
CA LEU A 181 -3.19 4.44 0.25
C LEU A 181 -3.78 3.32 1.11
N LEU A 182 -2.97 2.64 1.91
CA LEU A 182 -3.46 1.62 2.84
C LEU A 182 -4.42 2.22 3.88
N ASN A 183 -4.14 3.43 4.37
CA ASN A 183 -5.04 4.19 5.26
C ASN A 183 -6.32 4.68 4.54
N CYS A 184 -6.37 4.72 3.21
CA CYS A 184 -7.58 4.94 2.42
C CYS A 184 -8.34 3.63 2.10
N GLY A 185 -7.93 2.50 2.69
CA GLY A 185 -8.58 1.20 2.52
C GLY A 185 -8.21 0.46 1.22
N PHE A 186 -7.21 0.93 0.48
CA PHE A 186 -6.68 0.19 -0.66
C PHE A 186 -5.99 -1.10 -0.17
N THR A 187 -5.98 -2.13 -1.02
CA THR A 187 -5.24 -3.36 -0.72
C THR A 187 -3.74 -3.12 -0.92
N LEU A 188 -2.88 -3.99 -0.36
CA LEU A 188 -1.43 -3.97 -0.66
C LEU A 188 -1.17 -3.92 -2.17
N ARG A 189 -1.99 -4.65 -2.92
CA ARG A 189 -1.86 -4.80 -4.35
C ARG A 189 -2.36 -3.61 -5.14
N SER A 190 -3.55 -3.10 -4.86
CA SER A 190 -4.07 -1.93 -5.57
C SER A 190 -3.24 -0.70 -5.26
N SER A 191 -2.75 -0.58 -4.03
CA SER A 191 -1.82 0.49 -3.63
C SER A 191 -0.54 0.45 -4.46
N LEU A 192 0.10 -0.73 -4.60
CA LEU A 192 1.30 -0.85 -5.42
C LEU A 192 1.03 -0.66 -6.93
N SER A 193 -0.16 -1.04 -7.41
CA SER A 193 -0.56 -0.81 -8.81
C SER A 193 -0.66 0.69 -9.11
N ILE A 194 -1.32 1.45 -8.23
CA ILE A 194 -1.42 2.91 -8.30
C ILE A 194 -0.02 3.56 -8.29
N LEU A 195 0.87 3.11 -7.41
CA LEU A 195 2.24 3.62 -7.34
C LEU A 195 3.05 3.37 -8.62
N LYS A 196 2.78 2.28 -9.36
CA LYS A 196 3.47 1.98 -10.62
C LYS A 196 3.05 2.89 -11.77
N ASP A 197 1.83 3.44 -11.71
CA ASP A 197 1.36 4.41 -12.70
C ASP A 197 2.11 5.76 -12.58
N GLU A 198 2.62 6.09 -11.39
CA GLU A 198 3.34 7.34 -11.12
C GLU A 198 4.87 7.17 -11.06
N TYR A 199 5.35 6.19 -10.29
CA TYR A 199 6.77 6.05 -9.98
C TYR A 199 7.40 4.87 -10.71
N MET A 200 8.37 5.15 -11.60
CA MET A 200 9.19 4.11 -12.22
C MET A 200 9.91 3.23 -11.19
N THR A 201 10.23 3.78 -10.01
CA THR A 201 10.84 3.05 -8.89
C THR A 201 9.92 1.97 -8.32
N ALA A 202 8.59 2.14 -8.39
CA ALA A 202 7.63 1.16 -7.88
C ALA A 202 7.66 -0.18 -8.63
N TYR A 203 8.22 -0.22 -9.86
CA TYR A 203 8.49 -1.48 -10.57
C TYR A 203 9.56 -2.35 -9.91
N ARG A 204 10.33 -1.80 -8.97
CA ARG A 204 11.27 -2.54 -8.13
C ARG A 204 10.59 -3.17 -6.92
N TYR A 205 9.35 -2.84 -6.65
CA TYR A 205 8.57 -3.40 -5.55
C TYR A 205 7.67 -4.53 -6.06
N THR A 206 7.42 -5.50 -5.21
CA THR A 206 6.48 -6.58 -5.47
C THR A 206 5.71 -6.93 -4.19
N VAL A 207 4.50 -7.45 -4.36
CA VAL A 207 3.70 -7.98 -3.26
C VAL A 207 3.95 -9.49 -3.14
N LEU A 208 4.21 -9.94 -1.92
CA LEU A 208 4.30 -11.36 -1.55
C LEU A 208 3.04 -11.78 -0.79
N GLY A 209 2.63 -13.03 -0.94
CA GLY A 209 1.50 -13.59 -0.21
C GLY A 209 0.15 -13.08 -0.71
N ASP A 210 -0.76 -12.77 0.22
CA ASP A 210 -2.08 -12.25 -0.11
C ASP A 210 -2.06 -10.73 -0.30
N GLY A 211 -1.91 -10.31 -1.55
CA GLY A 211 -2.00 -8.89 -1.91
C GLY A 211 -3.40 -8.27 -1.78
N GLY A 212 -4.45 -9.06 -1.57
CA GLY A 212 -5.81 -8.56 -1.37
C GLY A 212 -6.07 -8.05 0.05
N MET A 213 -5.08 -8.11 0.93
CA MET A 213 -5.22 -7.63 2.31
C MET A 213 -5.33 -6.10 2.36
N THR A 214 -6.27 -5.62 3.16
CA THR A 214 -6.50 -4.20 3.48
C THR A 214 -6.16 -3.95 4.95
N LEU A 215 -5.64 -2.77 5.26
CA LEU A 215 -5.37 -2.37 6.65
C LEU A 215 -6.64 -1.85 7.33
N CYS A 216 -7.40 -1.03 6.62
CA CYS A 216 -8.68 -0.47 7.08
C CYS A 216 -9.72 -0.53 5.96
N HIS A 217 -10.94 -0.10 6.26
CA HIS A 217 -11.99 0.11 5.27
C HIS A 217 -12.02 1.57 4.81
N ALA A 218 -12.32 1.80 3.53
CA ALA A 218 -12.61 3.15 3.02
C ALA A 218 -13.91 3.66 3.67
N ASP A 219 -13.98 4.96 4.01
CA ASP A 219 -15.18 5.55 4.61
C ASP A 219 -16.34 5.58 3.61
N SER A 220 -16.03 5.76 2.32
CA SER A 220 -16.96 5.58 1.20
C SER A 220 -17.31 4.12 0.88
N GLY A 221 -16.73 3.16 1.62
CA GLY A 221 -16.87 1.72 1.42
C GLY A 221 -15.92 1.16 0.36
N ALA A 222 -15.90 1.75 -0.83
CA ALA A 222 -15.01 1.33 -1.92
C ALA A 222 -13.87 2.35 -2.13
N PRO A 223 -12.59 1.95 -2.04
CA PRO A 223 -11.46 2.85 -2.29
C PRO A 223 -11.55 3.49 -3.67
N VAL A 224 -11.26 4.79 -3.74
CA VAL A 224 -11.43 5.61 -4.95
C VAL A 224 -10.22 6.47 -5.22
N VAL A 225 -9.82 6.53 -6.49
CA VAL A 225 -8.90 7.55 -7.01
C VAL A 225 -9.70 8.54 -7.83
N SER A 226 -9.61 9.82 -7.47
CA SER A 226 -10.19 10.91 -8.26
C SER A 226 -9.20 11.32 -9.34
N GLU A 227 -9.59 11.32 -10.61
CA GLU A 227 -8.73 11.75 -11.72
C GLU A 227 -9.25 13.06 -12.30
N ILE A 228 -8.41 14.10 -12.27
CA ILE A 228 -8.71 15.39 -12.85
C ILE A 228 -8.09 15.44 -14.25
N GLU A 229 -8.94 15.42 -15.28
CA GLU A 229 -8.51 15.41 -16.67
C GLU A 229 -8.25 16.81 -17.21
N SER A 230 -9.10 17.78 -16.84
CA SER A 230 -8.95 19.17 -17.24
C SER A 230 -9.64 20.13 -16.29
N VAL A 231 -9.17 21.38 -16.28
CA VAL A 231 -9.70 22.45 -15.44
C VAL A 231 -9.92 23.70 -16.29
N SER A 232 -11.16 24.19 -16.31
CA SER A 232 -11.53 25.50 -16.87
C SER A 232 -11.78 26.53 -15.76
N GLU A 233 -12.25 27.74 -16.12
CA GLU A 233 -12.56 28.78 -15.11
C GLU A 233 -13.58 28.27 -14.08
N ASP A 234 -14.68 27.68 -14.54
CA ASP A 234 -15.83 27.30 -13.70
C ASP A 234 -16.05 25.79 -13.57
N THR A 235 -15.35 24.96 -14.34
CA THR A 235 -15.65 23.53 -14.44
C THR A 235 -14.40 22.68 -14.41
N ILE A 236 -14.45 21.61 -13.60
CA ILE A 236 -13.44 20.57 -13.51
C ILE A 236 -14.03 19.30 -14.11
N ARG A 237 -13.25 18.66 -14.98
CA ARG A 237 -13.61 17.37 -15.58
C ARG A 237 -13.01 16.24 -14.75
N LEU A 238 -13.86 15.60 -13.96
CA LEU A 238 -13.50 14.59 -12.97
C LEU A 238 -13.88 13.18 -13.45
N PHE A 239 -13.00 12.21 -13.23
CA PHE A 239 -13.35 10.79 -13.26
C PHE A 239 -13.11 10.18 -11.88
N LEU A 240 -13.87 9.15 -11.56
CA LEU A 240 -13.68 8.38 -10.33
C LEU A 240 -13.32 6.95 -10.71
N ARG A 241 -12.19 6.47 -10.22
CA ARG A 241 -11.74 5.08 -10.41
C ARG A 241 -11.86 4.34 -9.09
N TYR A 242 -12.83 3.45 -9.02
CA TYR A 242 -13.05 2.59 -7.85
C TYR A 242 -12.23 1.31 -7.94
N TYR A 243 -11.68 0.90 -6.81
CA TYR A 243 -10.90 -0.31 -6.64
C TYR A 243 -11.66 -1.32 -5.77
N PRO A 244 -11.49 -2.63 -6.02
CA PRO A 244 -12.12 -3.64 -5.19
C PRO A 244 -11.49 -3.67 -3.79
N SER A 245 -12.33 -3.87 -2.78
CA SER A 245 -11.92 -4.18 -1.40
C SER A 245 -12.64 -5.44 -0.92
N GLU A 246 -12.29 -5.93 0.27
CA GLU A 246 -12.96 -7.10 0.86
C GLU A 246 -14.48 -6.89 1.01
N SER A 247 -14.88 -5.70 1.47
CA SER A 247 -16.30 -5.37 1.68
C SER A 247 -17.03 -4.96 0.40
N TYR A 248 -16.29 -4.52 -0.64
CA TYR A 248 -16.86 -4.03 -1.91
C TYR A 248 -16.11 -4.62 -3.10
N GLY A 249 -16.44 -5.87 -3.42
CA GLY A 249 -15.88 -6.63 -4.53
C GLY A 249 -16.47 -6.28 -5.91
N MET A 250 -16.13 -7.11 -6.90
CA MET A 250 -16.66 -6.97 -8.25
C MET A 250 -18.19 -7.08 -8.29
N GLY A 251 -18.84 -6.18 -9.03
CA GLY A 251 -20.28 -6.11 -9.15
C GLY A 251 -20.98 -5.29 -8.07
N SER A 252 -20.24 -4.68 -7.13
CA SER A 252 -20.83 -3.80 -6.12
C SER A 252 -21.49 -2.57 -6.77
N LEU A 253 -22.59 -2.11 -6.19
CA LEU A 253 -23.27 -0.88 -6.60
C LEU A 253 -22.66 0.32 -5.88
N ILE A 254 -22.36 1.37 -6.63
CA ILE A 254 -21.80 2.63 -6.12
C ILE A 254 -22.62 3.80 -6.63
N ILE A 255 -22.85 4.79 -5.78
CA ILE A 255 -23.34 6.12 -6.16
C ILE A 255 -22.35 7.15 -5.60
N PRO A 256 -21.63 7.90 -6.46
CA PRO A 256 -20.81 9.01 -5.99
C PRO A 256 -21.66 10.08 -5.32
N LEU A 257 -21.23 10.57 -4.16
CA LEU A 257 -21.84 11.72 -3.48
C LEU A 257 -21.39 13.05 -4.12
N LEU A 258 -21.61 13.16 -5.43
CA LEU A 258 -21.40 14.37 -6.21
C LEU A 258 -22.74 15.06 -6.46
N GLU A 259 -22.77 16.38 -6.44
CA GLU A 259 -23.99 17.14 -6.73
C GLU A 259 -24.55 16.78 -8.11
N GLY A 260 -25.87 16.56 -8.18
CA GLY A 260 -26.57 16.21 -9.42
C GLY A 260 -26.41 14.75 -9.88
N VAL A 261 -25.58 13.93 -9.23
CA VAL A 261 -25.42 12.52 -9.56
C VAL A 261 -26.43 11.66 -8.79
N SER A 262 -27.27 10.94 -9.53
CA SER A 262 -28.27 10.00 -8.97
C SER A 262 -28.22 8.61 -9.61
N GLN A 263 -27.27 8.41 -10.53
CA GLN A 263 -27.10 7.16 -11.26
C GLN A 263 -26.28 6.17 -10.41
N TYR A 264 -26.69 4.90 -10.46
CA TYR A 264 -25.93 3.79 -9.89
C TYR A 264 -24.91 3.29 -10.90
N TYR A 265 -23.71 2.98 -10.41
CA TYR A 265 -22.62 2.40 -11.19
C TYR A 265 -22.21 1.05 -10.61
N LEU A 266 -21.57 0.22 -11.43
CA LEU A 266 -20.98 -1.05 -11.00
C LEU A 266 -19.47 -0.87 -10.77
N SER A 267 -18.98 -1.40 -9.66
CA SER A 267 -17.57 -1.44 -9.25
C SER A 267 -16.89 -2.78 -9.60
N PRO A 268 -15.56 -2.83 -9.76
CA PRO A 268 -14.65 -1.70 -9.95
C PRO A 268 -14.75 -1.17 -11.38
N ARG A 269 -14.73 0.16 -11.53
CA ARG A 269 -14.77 0.82 -12.84
C ARG A 269 -14.29 2.26 -12.72
N ARG A 270 -13.69 2.76 -13.80
CA ARG A 270 -13.54 4.20 -14.06
C ARG A 270 -14.86 4.76 -14.57
N ILE A 271 -15.47 5.67 -13.81
CA ILE A 271 -16.75 6.31 -14.12
C ILE A 271 -16.58 7.82 -14.31
N GLY A 272 -17.55 8.43 -14.99
CA GLY A 272 -17.46 9.81 -15.47
C GLY A 272 -17.35 9.86 -17.01
N PRO A 273 -17.00 11.03 -17.57
CA PRO A 273 -16.62 12.26 -16.89
C PRO A 273 -17.80 12.86 -16.10
N PHE A 274 -17.48 13.52 -14.99
CA PHE A 274 -18.37 14.44 -14.29
C PHE A 274 -17.84 15.86 -14.50
N GLU A 275 -18.75 16.79 -14.77
CA GLU A 275 -18.44 18.22 -14.83
C GLU A 275 -18.87 18.81 -13.50
N VAL A 276 -17.90 19.18 -12.67
CA VAL A 276 -18.14 19.66 -11.30
C VAL A 276 -17.53 21.04 -11.12
N SER A 277 -18.13 21.86 -10.27
CA SER A 277 -17.52 23.14 -9.90
C SER A 277 -16.41 22.93 -8.87
N ARG A 278 -15.60 23.97 -8.63
CA ARG A 278 -14.58 23.94 -7.57
C ARG A 278 -15.19 23.79 -6.17
N SER A 279 -16.39 24.33 -5.93
CA SER A 279 -17.07 24.19 -4.64
C SER A 279 -17.54 22.75 -4.42
N ASP A 280 -18.15 22.14 -5.44
CA ASP A 280 -18.72 20.79 -5.30
C ASP A 280 -17.60 19.76 -5.17
N LEU A 281 -16.48 19.97 -5.86
CA LEU A 281 -15.27 19.15 -5.68
C LEU A 281 -14.67 19.33 -4.27
N SER A 282 -14.66 20.56 -3.74
CA SER A 282 -14.20 20.82 -2.38
C SER A 282 -15.09 20.16 -1.33
N GLU A 283 -16.40 20.14 -1.54
CA GLU A 283 -17.34 19.44 -0.66
C GLU A 283 -17.13 17.93 -0.74
N PHE A 284 -17.01 17.38 -1.94
CA PHE A 284 -16.74 15.96 -2.17
C PHE A 284 -15.43 15.50 -1.51
N PHE A 285 -14.35 16.29 -1.65
CA PHE A 285 -13.07 16.03 -0.99
C PHE A 285 -13.08 16.23 0.52
N GLY A 286 -14.06 16.96 1.05
CA GLY A 286 -14.30 17.09 2.48
C GLY A 286 -14.99 15.87 3.10
N LEU A 287 -15.54 14.94 2.30
CA LEU A 287 -16.19 13.73 2.80
C LEU A 287 -15.19 12.64 3.23
N GLU A 288 -14.10 12.48 2.49
CA GLU A 288 -13.06 11.49 2.74
C GLU A 288 -11.73 11.95 2.11
N ILE A 289 -10.62 11.74 2.83
CA ILE A 289 -9.27 11.93 2.28
C ILE A 289 -9.00 10.83 1.24
N GLN A 290 -8.69 11.24 0.02
CA GLN A 290 -8.49 10.32 -1.09
C GLN A 290 -7.34 10.77 -2.01
N PRO A 291 -6.69 9.83 -2.72
CA PRO A 291 -5.73 10.16 -3.76
C PRO A 291 -6.42 10.84 -4.95
N VAL A 292 -5.77 11.88 -5.48
CA VAL A 292 -6.21 12.68 -6.62
C VAL A 292 -5.12 12.67 -7.69
N LEU A 293 -5.38 12.06 -8.84
CA LEU A 293 -4.48 12.05 -9.99
C LEU A 293 -4.66 13.34 -10.81
N VAL A 294 -3.61 14.14 -10.89
CA VAL A 294 -3.54 15.36 -11.72
C VAL A 294 -2.29 15.28 -12.58
N ASP A 295 -2.45 15.38 -13.91
CA ASP A 295 -1.34 15.33 -14.87
C ASP A 295 -0.37 14.13 -14.66
N GLY A 296 -0.93 12.98 -14.27
CA GLY A 296 -0.19 11.74 -14.03
C GLY A 296 0.56 11.65 -12.70
N LYS A 297 0.32 12.60 -11.77
CA LYS A 297 0.90 12.61 -10.43
C LYS A 297 -0.18 12.50 -9.36
N ILE A 298 0.15 11.80 -8.27
CA ILE A 298 -0.77 11.64 -7.15
C ILE A 298 -0.60 12.84 -6.22
N HIS A 299 -1.73 13.51 -6.00
CA HIS A 299 -1.94 14.49 -4.98
C HIS A 299 -2.92 13.93 -3.95
N TRP A 300 -3.08 14.63 -2.84
CA TRP A 300 -4.03 14.26 -1.80
C TRP A 300 -5.08 15.33 -1.63
N SER A 301 -6.33 14.91 -1.44
CA SER A 301 -7.48 15.82 -1.44
C SER A 301 -7.46 16.86 -0.32
N ASP A 302 -6.79 16.56 0.79
CA ASP A 302 -6.55 17.44 1.94
C ASP A 302 -5.39 18.44 1.74
N ASP A 303 -4.45 18.12 0.85
CA ASP A 303 -3.29 18.97 0.53
C ASP A 303 -3.49 19.82 -0.74
N LEU A 304 -4.53 19.54 -1.53
CA LEU A 304 -4.74 20.14 -2.84
C LEU A 304 -5.40 21.53 -2.76
N ASP A 305 -4.67 22.58 -3.18
CA ASP A 305 -5.25 23.93 -3.34
C ASP A 305 -6.10 24.02 -4.62
N LEU A 306 -7.38 23.70 -4.47
CA LEU A 306 -8.37 23.77 -5.55
C LEU A 306 -8.53 25.17 -6.16
N LYS A 307 -8.05 26.26 -5.55
CA LYS A 307 -8.12 27.60 -6.17
C LYS A 307 -6.99 27.83 -7.17
N ARG A 308 -5.85 27.15 -6.97
CA ARG A 308 -4.67 27.25 -7.83
C ARG A 308 -4.53 26.08 -8.80
N LEU A 309 -5.41 25.09 -8.68
CA LEU A 309 -5.43 23.94 -9.56
C LEU A 309 -5.62 24.37 -11.01
N VAL A 310 -4.64 24.01 -11.83
CA VAL A 310 -4.57 24.12 -13.28
C VAL A 310 -4.01 22.81 -13.83
N THR A 311 -4.40 22.43 -15.04
CA THR A 311 -3.86 21.26 -15.74
C THR A 311 -3.03 21.71 -16.94
N ASP A 312 -2.03 20.91 -17.32
CA ASP A 312 -1.20 21.18 -18.50
C ASP A 312 -1.96 21.00 -19.84
N ARG A 313 -3.21 20.52 -19.78
CA ARG A 313 -4.11 20.24 -20.91
C ARG A 313 -5.28 21.21 -21.00
#